data_AF-A0A1U7R9F8-F1
#
_entry.id   AF-A0A1U7R9F8-F1
#
_cell.length_a   1.000
_cell.length_b   1.000
_cell.length_c   1.000
_cell.angle_alpha   90.00
_cell.angle_beta   90.00
_cell.angle_gamma   90.00
#
_symmetry.space_group_name_H-M   'P 1'
#
loop_
_entity.id
_entity.type
_entity.pdbx_description
1 polymer ?
#
loop_
_entity_poly.entity_id
_entity_poly.type
_entity_poly.pdbx_seq_one_letter_code
_entity_poly.pdbx_strand_id
1 'polypeptide(L)'
;MCRPVTTTPALQRPGGALRHLRDTLRRAGKRSYTLAGGKPSPTKLANFPELDVFVLVACAQNSLLDSHGFYRPVVTPFELELACNPARTWTGSYLTDFRELLPGGNAHLEFPEALGAEDEGADVSLITGELRAARLGADPVPPASTALACRSQTLDLAEISPAASFLESRSWRGLEQHLGQTPVQKAVEGRRGIAIAYEDEACG
;
A
#
# COMPACT_ATOMS: atom_id res chain seq x y z
N MET A 1 12.41 5.49 -3.52
CA MET A 1 11.04 5.09 -3.92
C MET A 1 10.42 4.49 -2.68
N CYS A 2 9.44 5.14 -2.05
CA CYS A 2 8.73 4.56 -0.91
C CYS A 2 7.34 4.18 -1.43
N ARG A 3 7.02 2.89 -1.39
CA ARG A 3 5.70 2.31 -1.68
C ARG A 3 4.99 1.96 -0.36
N PRO A 4 4.28 2.93 0.25
CA PRO A 4 3.55 2.71 1.48
C PRO A 4 2.24 1.97 1.24
N VAL A 5 1.96 0.97 2.06
CA VAL A 5 0.73 0.19 2.01
C VAL A 5 -0.02 0.30 3.30
N THR A 6 -1.27 0.70 3.19
CA THR A 6 -2.15 0.87 4.34
C THR A 6 -2.69 -0.50 4.74
N THR A 7 -2.28 -0.99 5.90
CA THR A 7 -2.82 -2.20 6.53
C THR A 7 -3.85 -1.78 7.58
N THR A 8 -5.08 -2.25 7.40
CA THR A 8 -6.17 -2.02 8.38
C THR A 8 -6.45 -3.31 9.14
N PRO A 9 -6.28 -3.36 10.47
CA PRO A 9 -6.94 -4.35 11.30
C PRO A 9 -8.43 -4.02 11.39
N ALA A 10 -9.26 -5.05 11.25
CA ALA A 10 -10.71 -4.95 11.36
C ALA A 10 -11.17 -4.40 12.73
N LEU A 11 -11.47 -3.10 12.83
CA LEU A 11 -12.48 -2.51 13.72
C LEU A 11 -12.60 -1.00 13.41
N GLN A 12 -13.83 -0.50 13.20
CA GLN A 12 -14.23 0.87 12.83
C GLN A 12 -14.11 1.22 11.35
N ARG A 13 -15.20 1.76 10.78
CA ARG A 13 -15.32 2.20 9.38
C ARG A 13 -14.23 3.24 9.05
N PRO A 14 -13.10 2.86 8.44
CA PRO A 14 -11.96 3.75 8.28
C PRO A 14 -12.02 4.48 6.92
N GLY A 15 -13.18 4.53 6.27
CA GLY A 15 -13.31 5.00 4.89
C GLY A 15 -12.80 6.43 4.68
N GLY A 16 -13.04 7.32 5.65
CA GLY A 16 -12.50 8.67 5.65
C GLY A 16 -10.98 8.70 5.79
N ALA A 17 -10.43 7.90 6.71
CA ALA A 17 -8.99 7.83 6.95
C ALA A 17 -8.23 7.21 5.78
N LEU A 18 -8.73 6.11 5.21
CA LEU A 18 -8.14 5.49 4.03
C LEU A 18 -8.13 6.43 2.84
N ARG A 19 -9.21 7.20 2.62
CA ARG A 19 -9.26 8.20 1.56
C ARG A 19 -8.22 9.28 1.79
N HIS A 20 -8.19 9.86 2.99
CA HIS A 20 -7.23 10.89 3.35
C HIS A 20 -5.78 10.43 3.15
N LEU A 21 -5.41 9.25 3.67
CA LEU A 21 -4.05 8.72 3.53
C LEU A 21 -3.70 8.42 2.07
N ARG A 22 -4.63 7.88 1.28
CA ARG A 22 -4.40 7.68 -0.17
C ARG A 22 -4.16 9.00 -0.89
N ASP A 23 -4.89 10.05 -0.56
CA ASP A 23 -4.72 11.35 -1.18
C ASP A 23 -3.39 12.01 -0.75
N THR A 24 -3.02 11.91 0.53
CA THR A 24 -1.69 12.29 1.04
C THR A 24 -0.56 11.60 0.28
N LEU A 25 -0.67 10.28 0.09
CA LEU A 25 0.33 9.48 -0.61
C LEU A 25 0.42 9.82 -2.09
N ARG A 26 -0.73 10.03 -2.75
CA ARG A 26 -0.79 10.47 -4.15
C ARG A 26 -0.12 11.82 -4.35
N ARG A 27 -0.38 12.80 -3.48
CA ARG A 27 0.27 14.12 -3.51
C ARG A 27 1.79 14.02 -3.33
N ALA A 28 2.23 13.09 -2.49
CA ALA A 28 3.65 12.77 -2.31
C ALA A 28 4.26 11.90 -3.43
N GLY A 29 3.52 11.62 -4.51
CA GLY A 29 3.99 10.81 -5.64
C GLY A 29 4.18 9.32 -5.31
N LYS A 30 3.57 8.82 -4.23
CA LYS A 30 3.73 7.45 -3.74
C LYS A 30 2.52 6.60 -4.11
N ARG A 31 2.78 5.38 -4.60
CA ARG A 31 1.73 4.38 -4.87
C ARG A 31 1.32 3.71 -3.55
N SER A 32 0.02 3.49 -3.39
CA SER A 32 -0.55 2.92 -2.17
C SER A 32 -1.45 1.72 -2.47
N TYR A 33 -1.32 0.66 -1.67
CA TYR A 33 -2.23 -0.48 -1.65
C TYR A 33 -2.97 -0.51 -0.31
N THR A 34 -4.18 -1.08 -0.29
CA THR A 34 -4.94 -1.29 0.94
C THR A 34 -5.05 -2.78 1.21
N LEU A 35 -4.51 -3.22 2.34
CA LEU A 35 -4.60 -4.61 2.81
C LEU A 35 -5.56 -4.66 3.98
N ALA A 36 -6.68 -5.36 3.80
CA ALA A 36 -7.62 -5.63 4.87
C ALA A 36 -7.29 -6.98 5.52
N GLY A 37 -7.12 -7.00 6.84
CA GLY A 37 -6.78 -8.22 7.55
C GLY A 37 -6.94 -8.10 9.07
N GLY A 38 -6.50 -9.12 9.80
CA GLY A 38 -6.41 -9.08 11.26
C GLY A 38 -5.14 -8.36 11.74
N LYS A 39 -4.74 -8.63 13.00
CA LYS A 39 -3.48 -8.11 13.57
C LYS A 39 -2.30 -8.42 12.62
N PRO A 40 -1.46 -7.42 12.27
CA PRO A 40 -0.27 -7.64 11.46
C PRO A 40 0.72 -8.51 12.25
N SER A 41 1.36 -9.43 11.54
CA SER A 41 2.47 -10.24 12.06
C SER A 41 3.63 -10.18 11.08
N PRO A 42 4.88 -10.41 11.54
CA PRO A 42 6.03 -10.45 10.64
C PRO A 42 5.83 -11.39 9.45
N THR A 43 5.26 -12.57 9.71
CA THR A 43 4.94 -13.58 8.68
C THR A 43 3.93 -13.08 7.64
N LYS A 44 2.91 -12.34 8.06
CA LYS A 44 1.90 -11.79 7.13
C LYS A 44 2.50 -10.71 6.23
N LEU A 45 3.31 -9.82 6.79
CA LEU A 45 3.91 -8.72 6.03
C LEU A 45 5.06 -9.22 5.13
N ALA A 46 5.76 -10.28 5.54
CA ALA A 46 6.79 -10.92 4.72
C ALA A 46 6.29 -11.49 3.39
N ASN A 47 4.97 -11.75 3.25
CA ASN A 47 4.37 -12.18 1.98
C ASN A 47 4.38 -11.08 0.91
N PHE A 48 4.59 -9.82 1.32
CA PHE A 48 4.59 -8.66 0.44
C PHE A 48 5.96 -7.95 0.41
N PRO A 49 7.05 -8.62 0.01
CA PRO A 49 8.39 -8.04 -0.01
C PRO A 49 8.55 -6.88 -1.02
N GLU A 50 7.62 -6.74 -1.98
CA GLU A 50 7.53 -5.67 -2.97
C GLU A 50 7.12 -4.32 -2.39
N LEU A 51 6.64 -4.32 -1.13
CA LEU A 51 6.24 -3.13 -0.41
C LEU A 51 7.38 -2.62 0.46
N ASP A 52 7.56 -1.31 0.46
CA ASP A 52 8.68 -0.68 1.16
C ASP A 52 8.31 -0.32 2.60
N VAL A 53 7.06 0.08 2.83
CA VAL A 53 6.56 0.59 4.12
C VAL A 53 5.13 0.13 4.33
N PHE A 54 4.77 -0.21 5.57
CA PHE A 54 3.39 -0.49 5.96
C PHE A 54 2.85 0.61 6.87
N VAL A 55 1.63 1.08 6.62
CA VAL A 55 0.95 2.09 7.43
C VAL A 55 -0.17 1.40 8.19
N LEU A 56 -0.03 1.29 9.51
CA LEU A 56 -1.01 0.62 10.37
C LEU A 56 -2.12 1.59 10.78
N VAL A 57 -3.32 1.42 10.23
CA VAL A 57 -4.49 2.23 10.60
C VAL A 57 -5.28 1.48 11.66
N ALA A 58 -5.02 1.76 12.94
CA ALA A 58 -5.65 1.12 14.09
C ALA A 58 -6.22 2.14 15.08
N CYS A 59 -6.97 1.68 16.08
CA CYS A 59 -7.36 2.53 17.22
C CYS A 59 -6.13 2.99 18.02
N ALA A 60 -6.26 4.08 18.76
CA ALA A 60 -5.17 4.67 19.54
C ALA A 60 -4.44 3.65 20.45
N GLN A 61 -5.19 2.71 21.05
CA GLN A 61 -4.65 1.68 21.94
C GLN A 61 -3.81 0.60 21.23
N ASN A 62 -3.98 0.44 19.92
CA ASN A 62 -3.30 -0.59 19.11
C ASN A 62 -2.50 0.02 17.95
N SER A 63 -2.27 1.34 18.00
CA SER A 63 -1.49 2.09 17.01
C SER A 63 0.01 1.88 17.17
N LEU A 64 0.45 1.66 18.41
CA LEU A 64 1.85 1.40 18.77
C LEU A 64 2.11 -0.10 18.77
N LEU A 65 2.81 -0.56 17.75
CA LEU A 65 3.19 -1.95 17.58
C LEU A 65 4.71 -2.09 17.70
N ASP A 66 5.17 -3.15 18.36
CA ASP A 66 6.60 -3.48 18.42
C ASP A 66 7.10 -3.88 17.03
N SER A 67 7.86 -2.97 16.42
CA SER A 67 8.32 -3.09 15.04
C SER A 67 9.62 -3.89 14.88
N HIS A 68 10.28 -4.30 15.97
CA HIS A 68 11.61 -4.93 15.92
C HIS A 68 11.64 -6.26 15.13
N GLY A 69 10.52 -6.97 15.06
CA GLY A 69 10.39 -8.23 14.33
C GLY A 69 10.04 -8.10 12.85
N PHE A 70 9.83 -6.90 12.31
CA PHE A 70 9.32 -6.70 10.96
C PHE A 70 10.44 -6.38 9.96
N TYR A 71 10.43 -7.07 8.82
CA TYR A 71 11.40 -6.87 7.74
C TYR A 71 11.26 -5.50 7.03
N ARG A 72 10.09 -4.87 7.16
CA ARG A 72 9.78 -3.56 6.60
C ARG A 72 9.19 -2.68 7.70
N PRO A 73 9.45 -1.37 7.68
CA PRO A 73 8.93 -0.45 8.69
C PRO A 73 7.39 -0.47 8.69
N VAL A 74 6.82 -0.53 9.89
CA VAL A 74 5.39 -0.35 10.13
C VAL A 74 5.23 0.99 10.84
N VAL A 75 4.59 1.94 10.18
CA VAL A 75 4.42 3.33 10.64
C VAL A 75 2.96 3.65 10.93
N THR A 76 2.71 4.68 11.73
CA THR A 76 1.36 5.18 12.01
C THR A 76 0.90 6.21 10.96
N PRO A 77 -0.41 6.53 10.90
CA PRO A 77 -0.92 7.60 10.04
C PRO A 77 -0.27 8.96 10.33
N PHE A 78 0.04 9.22 11.61
CA PHE A 78 0.71 10.44 12.04
C PHE A 78 2.15 10.53 11.50
N GLU A 79 2.92 9.45 11.61
CA GLU A 79 4.29 9.38 11.06
C GLU A 79 4.29 9.50 9.53
N LEU A 80 3.30 8.90 8.86
CA LEU A 80 3.16 9.04 7.42
C LEU A 80 2.91 10.49 7.01
N GLU A 81 2.00 11.17 7.71
CA GLU A 81 1.68 12.56 7.43
C GLU A 81 2.86 13.47 7.73
N LEU A 82 3.58 13.24 8.83
CA LEU A 82 4.83 13.94 9.14
C LEU A 82 5.88 13.80 8.02
N ALA A 83 5.91 12.64 7.36
CA ALA A 83 6.83 12.39 6.25
C ALA A 83 6.35 12.91 4.89
N CYS A 84 5.04 13.10 4.69
CA CYS A 84 4.44 13.39 3.37
C CYS A 84 3.76 14.75 3.27
N ASN A 85 3.44 15.41 4.38
CA ASN A 85 2.81 16.72 4.44
C ASN A 85 3.83 17.77 4.88
N PRO A 86 4.35 18.62 3.96
CA PRO A 86 5.33 19.65 4.30
C PRO A 86 4.85 20.67 5.36
N ALA A 87 3.54 20.85 5.51
CA ALA A 87 2.99 21.73 6.55
C ALA A 87 3.13 21.15 7.97
N ARG A 88 3.33 19.84 8.10
CA ARG A 88 3.46 19.16 9.39
C ARG A 88 4.93 19.04 9.77
N THR A 89 5.33 19.71 10.83
CA THR A 89 6.67 19.61 11.41
C THR A 89 6.64 18.86 12.74
N TRP A 90 7.77 18.27 13.12
CA TRP A 90 7.90 17.57 14.39
C TRP A 90 7.97 18.57 15.55
N THR A 91 6.96 18.58 16.41
CA THR A 91 6.83 19.50 17.55
C THR A 91 7.18 18.85 18.90
N GLY A 92 7.50 17.56 18.92
CA GLY A 92 7.75 16.78 20.14
C GLY A 92 6.53 16.05 20.70
N SER A 93 5.32 16.32 20.20
CA SER A 93 4.10 15.57 20.56
C SER A 93 3.83 14.44 19.56
N TYR A 94 3.37 13.30 20.08
CA TYR A 94 3.02 12.13 19.27
C TYR A 94 1.51 11.90 19.30
N LEU A 95 0.89 11.81 18.13
CA LEU A 95 -0.54 11.57 17.99
C LEU A 95 -0.81 10.09 17.67
N THR A 96 -1.58 9.44 18.54
CA THR A 96 -1.95 8.02 18.39
C THR A 96 -3.32 7.83 17.76
N ASP A 97 -4.26 8.78 17.95
CA ASP A 97 -5.57 8.75 17.29
C ASP A 97 -5.51 9.43 15.92
N PHE A 98 -5.57 8.62 14.86
CA PHE A 98 -5.54 9.13 13.49
C PHE A 98 -6.73 10.01 13.14
N ARG A 99 -7.84 9.96 13.90
CA ARG A 99 -9.03 10.77 13.62
C ARG A 99 -8.75 12.26 13.78
N GLU A 100 -7.79 12.62 14.61
CA GLU A 100 -7.38 14.02 14.81
C GLU A 100 -6.72 14.62 13.57
N LEU A 101 -6.21 13.77 12.66
CA LEU A 101 -5.57 14.16 11.41
C LEU A 101 -6.57 14.42 10.28
N LEU A 102 -7.80 13.91 10.42
CA LEU A 102 -8.84 14.02 9.39
C LEU A 102 -9.50 15.40 9.42
N PRO A 103 -10.14 15.84 8.32
CA PRO A 103 -10.89 17.09 8.30
C PRO A 103 -11.91 17.16 9.46
N GLY A 104 -11.82 18.23 10.26
CA GLY A 104 -12.61 18.41 11.49
C GLY A 104 -11.95 17.91 12.78
N GLY A 105 -10.79 17.27 12.70
CA GLY A 105 -9.94 16.94 13.84
C GLY A 105 -9.07 18.12 14.29
N ASN A 106 -8.66 18.13 15.55
CA ASN A 106 -7.89 19.24 16.15
C ASN A 106 -6.48 19.40 15.56
N ALA A 107 -5.92 18.33 15.02
CA ALA A 107 -4.57 18.30 14.48
C ALA A 107 -4.58 18.27 12.95
N HIS A 108 -5.70 18.55 12.30
CA HIS A 108 -5.80 18.56 10.84
C HIS A 108 -5.00 19.72 10.25
N LEU A 109 -4.13 19.42 9.29
CA LEU A 109 -3.37 20.42 8.54
C LEU A 109 -3.64 20.24 7.05
N GLU A 110 -3.99 21.33 6.38
CA GLU A 110 -4.13 21.32 4.93
C GLU A 110 -2.76 21.18 4.26
N PHE A 111 -2.76 20.52 3.10
CA PHE A 111 -1.55 20.43 2.29
C PHE A 111 -1.29 21.80 1.66
N PRO A 112 -0.05 22.32 1.75
CA PRO A 112 0.32 23.50 0.98
C PRO A 112 -0.01 23.26 -0.49
N GLU A 113 -0.60 24.26 -1.15
CA GLU A 113 -0.68 24.25 -2.61
C GLU A 113 0.72 24.03 -3.14
N ALA A 114 0.86 23.17 -4.16
CA ALA A 114 2.16 22.75 -4.67
C ALA A 114 2.99 24.00 -5.00
N LEU A 115 3.91 24.36 -4.10
CA LEU A 115 4.96 25.31 -4.41
C LEU A 115 5.58 24.82 -5.71
N GLY A 116 5.64 25.73 -6.68
CA GLY A 116 5.90 25.45 -8.09
C GLY A 116 6.96 24.38 -8.30
N ALA A 117 6.77 23.62 -9.38
CA ALA A 117 7.57 22.48 -9.82
C ALA A 117 9.04 22.81 -10.17
N GLU A 118 9.71 23.61 -9.36
CA GLU A 118 10.96 24.29 -9.70
C GLU A 118 12.16 23.78 -8.86
N ASP A 119 11.97 23.03 -7.75
CA ASP A 119 13.09 22.76 -6.82
C ASP A 119 13.22 21.33 -6.22
N GLU A 120 12.57 20.29 -6.77
CA GLU A 120 13.04 18.91 -6.53
C GLU A 120 13.40 18.27 -7.86
N GLY A 121 14.63 18.57 -8.30
CA GLY A 121 15.25 18.00 -9.49
C GLY A 121 15.20 16.47 -9.46
N ALA A 122 14.96 15.88 -10.63
CA ALA A 122 15.07 14.43 -10.80
C ALA A 122 16.45 13.96 -10.33
N ASP A 123 16.47 13.08 -9.32
CA ASP A 123 17.70 12.55 -8.74
C ASP A 123 18.06 11.22 -9.43
N VAL A 124 19.35 10.95 -9.62
CA VAL A 124 19.83 9.70 -10.22
C VAL A 124 20.32 8.79 -9.11
N SER A 125 19.69 7.61 -9.02
CA SER A 125 20.10 6.58 -8.08
C SER A 125 21.54 6.12 -8.36
N LEU A 126 22.51 6.49 -7.51
CA LEU A 126 23.91 6.08 -7.70
C LEU A 126 24.14 4.56 -7.62
N ILE A 127 23.19 3.82 -7.06
CA ILE A 127 23.27 2.36 -6.91
C ILE A 127 22.71 1.65 -8.15
N THR A 128 21.63 2.18 -8.75
CA THR A 128 20.92 1.52 -9.85
C THR A 128 21.06 2.23 -11.19
N GLY A 129 21.57 3.46 -11.21
CA GLY A 129 21.66 4.31 -12.40
C GLY A 129 20.33 4.89 -12.88
N GLU A 130 19.22 4.61 -12.19
CA GLU A 130 17.88 5.00 -12.63
C GLU A 130 17.52 6.43 -12.22
N LEU A 131 16.88 7.17 -13.13
CA LEU A 131 16.32 8.51 -12.90
C LEU A 131 15.06 8.39 -12.02
N ARG A 132 15.06 9.06 -10.87
CA ARG A 132 13.94 9.14 -9.94
C ARG A 132 13.28 10.51 -10.10
N ALA A 133 12.15 10.57 -10.78
CA ALA A 133 11.28 11.73 -10.69
C ALA A 133 10.60 11.74 -9.30
N ALA A 134 10.68 12.86 -8.58
CA ALA A 134 10.12 13.00 -7.23
C ALA A 134 8.58 12.89 -7.19
N ARG A 135 7.89 12.94 -8.33
CA ARG A 135 6.43 12.84 -8.41
C ARG A 135 6.02 11.96 -9.59
N LEU A 136 5.04 11.08 -9.38
CA LEU A 136 4.21 10.55 -10.46
C LEU A 136 3.63 11.77 -11.17
N GLY A 137 4.12 12.07 -12.37
CA GLY A 137 3.61 13.17 -13.17
C GLY A 137 2.10 13.07 -13.29
N ALA A 138 1.42 14.21 -13.21
CA ALA A 138 0.04 14.32 -13.64
C ALA A 138 -0.10 13.71 -15.04
N ASP A 139 -1.23 13.03 -15.28
CA ASP A 139 -1.58 12.44 -16.57
C ASP A 139 -1.23 13.39 -17.72
N PRO A 140 -0.54 12.93 -18.79
CA PRO A 140 -0.40 13.74 -19.98
C PRO A 140 -1.81 14.02 -20.50
N VAL A 141 -2.23 15.29 -20.48
CA VAL A 141 -3.46 15.73 -21.15
C VAL A 141 -3.31 15.33 -22.62
N PRO A 142 -4.09 14.36 -23.14
CA PRO A 142 -4.00 14.05 -24.55
C PRO A 142 -4.51 15.26 -25.34
N PRO A 143 -3.88 15.61 -26.48
CA PRO A 143 -4.37 16.69 -27.32
C PRO A 143 -5.82 16.40 -27.70
N ALA A 144 -6.64 17.45 -27.72
CA ALA A 144 -8.06 17.40 -28.02
C ALA A 144 -8.32 16.64 -29.33
N SER A 145 -8.63 15.35 -29.20
CA SER A 145 -9.02 14.49 -30.31
C SER A 145 -10.49 14.14 -30.12
N THR A 146 -11.32 14.56 -31.07
CA THR A 146 -12.78 14.39 -31.08
C THR A 146 -13.21 12.96 -31.44
N ALA A 147 -12.33 11.97 -31.27
CA ALA A 147 -12.65 10.57 -31.49
C ALA A 147 -13.37 10.02 -30.26
N LEU A 148 -14.70 9.93 -30.34
CA LEU A 148 -15.54 9.29 -29.34
C LEU A 148 -15.18 7.79 -29.25
N ALA A 149 -14.30 7.44 -28.32
CA ALA A 149 -14.15 6.05 -27.89
C ALA A 149 -15.28 5.71 -26.93
N CYS A 150 -16.07 4.70 -27.27
CA CYS A 150 -17.10 4.16 -26.38
C CYS A 150 -16.42 3.62 -25.11
N ARG A 151 -16.64 4.29 -23.97
CA ARG A 151 -16.20 3.82 -22.64
C ARG A 151 -16.98 2.57 -22.26
N SER A 152 -16.45 1.39 -22.56
CA SER A 152 -16.87 0.16 -21.88
C SER A 152 -16.42 0.22 -20.42
N GLN A 153 -17.36 0.17 -19.49
CA GLN A 153 -17.18 0.42 -18.04
C GLN A 153 -16.39 -0.67 -17.28
N THR A 154 -15.56 -1.50 -17.93
CA THR A 154 -15.02 -2.71 -17.28
C THR A 154 -13.55 -3.02 -17.50
N LEU A 155 -12.81 -2.29 -18.33
CA LEU A 155 -11.38 -2.55 -18.51
C LEU A 155 -10.65 -1.23 -18.76
N ASP A 156 -10.46 -0.43 -17.71
CA ASP A 156 -9.37 0.54 -17.73
C ASP A 156 -8.06 -0.27 -17.80
N LEU A 157 -7.20 0.07 -18.78
CA LEU A 157 -5.84 -0.45 -18.87
C LEU A 157 -5.21 -0.35 -17.49
N ALA A 158 -5.01 -1.49 -16.83
CA ALA A 158 -4.16 -1.54 -15.65
C ALA A 158 -2.76 -1.18 -16.14
N GLU A 159 -2.32 0.06 -15.88
CA GLU A 159 -0.90 0.35 -15.91
C GLU A 159 -0.21 -0.76 -15.12
N ILE A 160 0.67 -1.50 -15.79
CA ILE A 160 1.41 -2.58 -15.17
C ILE A 160 2.27 -1.94 -14.09
N SER A 161 1.77 -1.96 -12.86
CA SER A 161 2.48 -1.36 -11.75
C SER A 161 3.80 -2.12 -11.57
N PRO A 162 4.91 -1.46 -11.22
CA PRO A 162 6.14 -2.16 -10.88
C PRO A 162 5.95 -3.28 -9.84
N ALA A 163 4.95 -3.15 -8.95
CA ALA A 163 4.57 -4.22 -8.03
C ALA A 163 3.88 -5.40 -8.74
N ALA A 164 3.04 -5.14 -9.75
CA ALA A 164 2.43 -6.17 -10.59
C ALA A 164 3.49 -6.91 -11.41
N SER A 165 4.45 -6.20 -12.03
CA SER A 165 5.59 -6.83 -12.72
C SER A 165 6.44 -7.68 -11.77
N PHE A 166 6.64 -7.23 -10.53
CA PHE A 166 7.37 -8.02 -9.53
C PHE A 166 6.59 -9.28 -9.12
N LEU A 167 5.28 -9.19 -8.94
CA LEU A 167 4.42 -10.35 -8.68
C LEU A 167 4.46 -11.34 -9.84
N GLU A 168 4.44 -10.85 -11.08
CA GLU A 168 4.60 -11.70 -12.27
C GLU A 168 5.94 -12.44 -12.29
N SER A 169 7.03 -11.82 -11.84
CA SER A 169 8.35 -12.48 -11.82
C SER A 169 8.49 -13.60 -10.79
N ARG A 170 7.53 -13.79 -9.87
CA ARG A 170 7.63 -14.82 -8.83
C ARG A 170 7.31 -16.21 -9.35
N SER A 171 7.97 -17.21 -8.77
CA SER A 171 7.66 -18.63 -8.97
C SER A 171 6.30 -19.05 -8.39
N TRP A 172 5.83 -18.36 -7.36
CA TRP A 172 4.51 -18.57 -6.75
C TRP A 172 3.73 -17.26 -6.71
N ARG A 173 2.56 -17.25 -7.36
CA ARG A 173 1.66 -16.08 -7.46
C ARG A 173 0.37 -16.23 -6.63
N GLY A 174 0.31 -17.25 -5.79
CA GLY A 174 -0.90 -17.61 -5.05
C GLY A 174 -1.82 -18.52 -5.86
N LEU A 175 -3.10 -18.55 -5.49
CA LEU A 175 -4.11 -19.37 -6.14
C LEU A 175 -4.64 -18.66 -7.41
N GLU A 176 -3.85 -18.66 -8.49
CA GLU A 176 -4.30 -18.15 -9.79
C GLU A 176 -5.37 -19.07 -10.39
N GLN A 177 -6.50 -18.48 -10.77
CA GLN A 177 -7.58 -19.21 -11.45
C GLN A 177 -7.20 -19.38 -12.92
N HIS A 178 -6.61 -20.51 -13.25
CA HIS A 178 -6.26 -20.94 -14.61
C HIS A 178 -7.51 -21.34 -15.41
N LEU A 179 -8.45 -20.40 -15.59
CA LEU A 179 -9.73 -20.63 -16.26
C LEU A 179 -9.50 -21.19 -17.68
N GLY A 180 -10.03 -22.38 -17.95
CA GLY A 180 -9.90 -23.07 -19.23
C GLY A 180 -8.56 -23.80 -19.45
N GLN A 181 -7.56 -23.61 -18.58
CA GLN A 181 -6.29 -24.34 -18.64
C GLN A 181 -6.26 -25.51 -17.64
N THR A 182 -7.05 -25.44 -16.56
CA THR A 182 -7.20 -26.55 -15.61
C THR A 182 -8.30 -27.50 -16.11
N PRO A 183 -7.98 -28.75 -16.50
CA PRO A 183 -9.01 -29.71 -16.86
C PRO A 183 -9.90 -29.98 -15.64
N VAL A 184 -11.21 -30.19 -15.89
CA VAL A 184 -12.15 -30.52 -14.82
C VAL A 184 -11.76 -31.87 -14.23
N GLN A 185 -11.33 -31.86 -12.97
CA GLN A 185 -11.02 -33.07 -12.20
C GLN A 185 -12.08 -33.29 -11.14
N LYS A 186 -12.39 -34.55 -10.85
CA LYS A 186 -13.24 -34.89 -9.70
C LYS A 186 -12.51 -34.46 -8.42
N ALA A 187 -13.27 -33.97 -7.44
CA ALA A 187 -12.71 -33.66 -6.14
C ALA A 187 -12.01 -34.90 -5.57
N VAL A 188 -10.75 -34.72 -5.18
CA VAL A 188 -9.95 -35.75 -4.50
C VAL A 188 -9.97 -35.43 -3.02
N GLU A 189 -9.96 -36.47 -2.18
CA GLU A 189 -9.83 -36.29 -0.75
C GLU A 189 -8.50 -35.60 -0.41
N GLY A 190 -8.58 -34.50 0.35
CA GLY A 190 -7.41 -33.75 0.80
C GLY A 190 -6.70 -34.42 1.98
N ARG A 191 -5.61 -33.79 2.44
CA ARG A 191 -4.90 -34.22 3.65
C ARG A 191 -5.77 -34.02 4.89
N ARG A 192 -5.70 -34.95 5.83
CA ARG A 192 -6.49 -34.97 7.07
C ARG A 192 -5.69 -34.41 8.24
N GLY A 193 -6.35 -33.70 9.16
CA GLY A 193 -5.72 -33.08 10.33
C GLY A 193 -5.63 -31.55 10.27
N ILE A 194 -4.83 -30.97 11.17
CA ILE A 194 -4.63 -29.51 11.28
C ILE A 194 -3.46 -29.12 10.38
N ALA A 195 -3.53 -28.00 9.67
CA ALA A 195 -2.48 -27.54 8.74
C ALA A 195 -1.08 -27.33 9.36
N ILE A 196 -0.96 -27.39 10.69
CA ILE A 196 0.32 -27.34 11.43
C ILE A 196 0.99 -28.72 11.57
N ALA A 197 0.21 -29.80 11.45
CA ALA A 197 0.66 -31.19 11.53
C ALA A 197 -0.45 -32.08 10.94
N TYR A 198 -0.35 -32.38 9.64
CA TYR A 198 -1.28 -33.32 9.02
C TYR A 198 -1.05 -34.73 9.57
N GLU A 199 -2.10 -35.56 9.59
CA GLU A 199 -2.03 -36.92 10.16
C GLU A 199 -1.01 -37.81 9.46
N ASP A 200 -0.74 -37.53 8.18
CA ASP A 200 0.25 -38.21 7.35
C ASP A 200 1.68 -37.65 7.47
N GLU A 201 1.91 -36.59 8.24
CA GLU A 201 3.25 -36.04 8.50
C GLU A 201 3.93 -36.75 9.68
N ALA A 202 5.18 -37.16 9.49
CA ALA A 202 5.96 -37.71 10.59
C ALA A 202 6.21 -36.62 11.65
N CYS A 203 5.93 -36.95 12.91
CA CYS A 203 6.15 -36.06 14.03
C CYS A 203 7.65 -35.74 14.15
N GLY A 204 8.02 -34.48 13.88
CA GLY A 204 9.38 -33.96 13.97
C GLY A 204 9.65 -33.24 15.28
#